data_AF-A0A9E5EJP6-F1
#
_entry.id   AF-A0A9E5EJP6-F1
#
_cell.length_a   1.000
_cell.length_b   1.000
_cell.length_c   1.000
_cell.angle_alpha   90.00
_cell.angle_beta   90.00
_cell.angle_gamma   90.00
#
_symmetry.space_group_name_H-M   'P 1'
#
loop_
_entity.id
_entity.type
_entity.pdbx_description
1 polymer ?
#
loop_
_entity_poly.entity_id
_entity_poly.type
_entity_poly.pdbx_seq_one_letter_code
_entity_poly.pdbx_strand_id
1 'polypeptide(L)'
;GYQTACNSGLLYRLTYGNIGAYLPVLFLAALTIGWQGIVVGAFGLTWAGSFDSPLFYPIALFAGVLYTLTTLYGVKGLEKVAVPSTVVLALVGIYAGWFNVDKAGGWQAFLELSKTASTKQPLSDTDAINIVIGSWVVGGVVMAEYTRFARKAWVAIAIPFVVVSCSGSKLLTYILPIYPSLALTLAVWLGGEVCPRCEKIGWGFALISLGVLGPMLWCVRYVWSEAAEVTPSPGYLLGATLLAIILVLVWGIKIRKGDMLAKVGWVAGVAIFLWHGASWEMERINDLLGRQASVRSLARLVEKHQPERVFIYRARAAGLLFSADRKVWTNRADADVVVEPSSETKGRFFEKPKQLREGLNSGQRVEGITLRHVFREEFDSKEWEVTGRAGEFLLIRGYGVEK
;
A
#
# COMPACT_ATOMS: atom_id res chain seq x y z
N GLY A 1 -3.74 -0.32 -4.06
CA GLY A 1 -2.90 -1.53 -4.09
C GLY A 1 -3.66 -2.70 -3.49
N TYR A 2 -3.54 -2.92 -2.18
CA TYR A 2 -4.13 -4.08 -1.47
C TYR A 2 -5.62 -4.35 -1.73
N GLN A 3 -6.46 -3.32 -1.72
CA GLN A 3 -7.90 -3.47 -1.92
C GLN A 3 -8.26 -3.77 -3.39
N THR A 4 -7.68 -3.01 -4.32
CA THR A 4 -8.07 -3.05 -5.74
C THR A 4 -7.25 -4.04 -6.57
N ALA A 5 -6.17 -4.58 -6.00
CA ALA A 5 -5.12 -5.35 -6.67
C ALA A 5 -4.53 -4.68 -7.93
N CYS A 6 -4.77 -3.38 -8.09
CA CYS A 6 -4.26 -2.57 -9.18
C CYS A 6 -2.81 -2.14 -8.92
N ASN A 7 -2.03 -2.06 -10.00
CA ASN A 7 -0.72 -1.44 -10.01
C ASN A 7 -0.83 0.10 -9.94
N SER A 8 0.27 0.81 -9.73
CA SER A 8 0.26 2.27 -9.56
C SER A 8 -0.27 2.98 -10.81
N GLY A 9 0.07 2.52 -12.01
CA GLY A 9 -0.41 3.13 -13.26
C GLY A 9 -1.93 3.07 -13.42
N LEU A 10 -2.54 1.92 -13.10
CA LEU A 10 -3.99 1.76 -13.09
C LEU A 10 -4.65 2.66 -12.03
N LEU A 11 -4.02 2.80 -10.86
CA LEU A 11 -4.52 3.71 -9.82
C LEU A 11 -4.45 5.17 -10.25
N TYR A 12 -3.38 5.60 -10.91
CA TYR A 12 -3.28 6.97 -11.43
C TYR A 12 -4.35 7.28 -12.46
N ARG A 13 -4.75 6.32 -13.30
CA ARG A 13 -5.86 6.51 -14.25
C ARG A 13 -7.19 6.80 -13.57
N LEU A 14 -7.40 6.35 -12.35
CA LEU A 14 -8.63 6.62 -11.61
C LEU A 14 -8.65 8.03 -11.02
N THR A 15 -7.49 8.48 -10.56
CA THR A 15 -7.32 9.80 -9.93
C THR A 15 -7.21 10.90 -10.98
N TYR A 16 -6.37 10.70 -12.00
CA TYR A 16 -6.00 11.69 -13.00
C TYR A 16 -6.68 11.49 -14.37
N GLY A 17 -7.47 10.42 -14.54
CA GLY A 17 -8.07 10.06 -15.83
C GLY A 17 -7.07 9.42 -16.81
N ASN A 18 -7.56 9.04 -17.99
CA ASN A 18 -6.76 8.32 -18.98
C ASN A 18 -5.57 9.13 -19.52
N ILE A 19 -5.74 10.44 -19.71
CA ILE A 19 -4.68 11.33 -20.23
C ILE A 19 -3.83 11.90 -19.07
N GLY A 20 -4.45 12.32 -17.97
CA GLY A 20 -3.70 12.91 -16.85
C GLY A 20 -2.77 11.92 -16.15
N ALA A 21 -3.05 10.61 -16.22
CA ALA A 21 -2.18 9.59 -15.65
C ALA A 21 -0.80 9.49 -16.33
N TYR A 22 -0.62 9.99 -17.56
CA TYR A 22 0.69 9.98 -18.21
C TYR A 22 1.71 10.81 -17.45
N LEU A 23 1.31 11.92 -16.83
CA LEU A 23 2.22 12.80 -16.10
C LEU A 23 2.95 12.06 -14.95
N PRO A 24 2.25 11.51 -13.93
CA PRO A 24 2.93 10.77 -12.87
C PRO A 24 3.66 9.51 -13.38
N VAL A 25 3.11 8.82 -14.39
CA VAL A 25 3.76 7.64 -14.97
C VAL A 25 5.10 7.98 -15.64
N LEU A 26 5.16 9.06 -16.42
CA LEU A 26 6.39 9.47 -17.11
C LEU A 26 7.47 9.91 -16.12
N PHE A 27 7.11 10.66 -15.06
CA PHE A 27 8.05 11.02 -14.00
C PHE A 27 8.60 9.78 -13.28
N LEU A 28 7.74 8.83 -12.93
CA LEU A 28 8.17 7.58 -12.29
C LEU A 28 9.05 6.74 -13.22
N ALA A 29 8.70 6.65 -14.50
CA ALA A 29 9.52 5.95 -15.49
C ALA A 29 10.91 6.57 -15.59
N ALA A 30 10.99 7.89 -15.79
CA ALA A 30 12.28 8.60 -15.87
C ALA A 30 13.13 8.40 -14.61
N LEU A 31 12.52 8.52 -13.43
CA LEU A 31 13.22 8.38 -12.16
C LEU A 31 13.70 6.94 -11.92
N THR A 32 12.86 5.94 -12.18
CA THR A 32 13.23 4.52 -11.99
C THR A 32 14.31 4.08 -12.98
N ILE A 33 14.28 4.58 -14.22
CA ILE A 33 15.37 4.38 -15.20
C ILE A 33 16.66 5.03 -14.69
N GLY A 34 16.60 6.26 -14.18
CA GLY A 34 17.75 6.95 -13.61
C GLY A 34 18.35 6.19 -12.43
N TRP A 35 17.50 5.69 -11.52
CA TRP A 35 17.93 4.87 -10.38
C TRP A 35 18.61 3.57 -10.83
N GLN A 36 18.08 2.92 -11.87
CA GLN A 36 18.72 1.74 -12.45
C GLN A 36 20.12 2.05 -12.98
N GLY A 37 20.32 3.23 -13.59
CA GLY A 37 21.65 3.70 -14.01
C GLY A 37 22.63 3.81 -12.85
N ILE A 38 22.20 4.36 -11.70
CA ILE A 38 23.02 4.47 -10.49
C ILE A 38 23.40 3.09 -9.96
N VAL A 39 22.46 2.14 -9.90
CA VAL A 39 22.70 0.78 -9.39
C VAL A 39 23.70 0.03 -10.26
N VAL A 40 23.54 0.13 -11.58
CA VAL A 40 24.46 -0.47 -12.55
C VAL A 40 25.84 0.19 -12.50
N GLY A 41 25.91 1.51 -12.37
CA GLY A 41 27.16 2.24 -12.19
C GLY A 41 27.88 1.89 -10.90
N ALA A 42 27.16 1.75 -9.78
CA ALA A 42 27.73 1.33 -8.50
C ALA A 42 28.30 -0.09 -8.56
N PHE A 43 27.62 -1.01 -9.27
CA PHE A 43 28.15 -2.34 -9.54
C PHE A 43 29.44 -2.24 -10.35
N GLY A 44 29.43 -1.49 -11.46
CA GLY A 44 30.61 -1.22 -12.28
C GLY A 44 31.79 -0.70 -11.45
N LEU A 45 31.56 0.32 -10.63
CA LEU A 45 32.59 0.92 -9.78
C LEU A 45 33.15 -0.07 -8.75
N THR A 46 32.30 -0.86 -8.10
CA THR A 46 32.72 -1.81 -7.07
C THR A 46 33.69 -2.86 -7.60
N TRP A 47 33.47 -3.32 -8.84
CA TRP A 47 34.30 -4.35 -9.46
C TRP A 47 35.46 -3.78 -10.28
N ALA A 48 35.28 -2.63 -10.91
CA ALA A 48 36.31 -1.98 -11.73
C ALA A 48 37.28 -1.13 -10.88
N GLY A 49 36.92 -0.79 -9.64
CA GLY A 49 37.71 0.01 -8.69
C GLY A 49 37.70 1.52 -8.96
N SER A 50 37.50 1.94 -10.21
CA SER A 50 37.41 3.35 -10.61
C SER A 50 36.50 3.55 -11.81
N PHE A 51 36.04 4.79 -12.02
CA PHE A 51 35.29 5.19 -13.22
C PHE A 51 36.19 5.24 -14.47
N ASP A 52 37.48 5.51 -14.30
CA ASP A 52 38.46 5.61 -15.40
C ASP A 52 38.97 4.24 -15.87
N SER A 53 38.63 3.16 -15.15
CA SER A 53 39.01 1.81 -15.53
C SER A 53 38.36 1.43 -16.86
N PRO A 54 39.11 0.87 -17.83
CA PRO A 54 38.55 0.42 -19.10
C PRO A 54 37.52 -0.71 -18.91
N LEU A 55 37.51 -1.36 -17.72
CA LEU A 55 36.56 -2.39 -17.36
C LEU A 55 35.24 -1.83 -16.80
N PHE A 56 35.16 -0.55 -16.45
CA PHE A 56 33.96 0.05 -15.85
C PHE A 56 32.71 -0.14 -16.72
N TYR A 57 32.75 0.33 -17.96
CA TYR A 57 31.61 0.23 -18.87
C TYR A 57 31.24 -1.22 -19.22
N PRO A 58 32.18 -2.13 -19.57
CA PRO A 58 31.87 -3.54 -19.78
C PRO A 58 31.17 -4.21 -18.59
N ILE A 59 31.67 -3.98 -17.37
CA ILE A 59 31.10 -4.58 -16.16
C ILE A 59 29.72 -3.99 -15.84
N ALA A 60 29.56 -2.67 -15.99
CA ALA A 60 28.27 -2.01 -15.81
C ALA A 60 27.24 -2.55 -16.83
N LEU A 61 27.59 -2.64 -18.11
CA LEU A 61 26.70 -3.21 -19.13
C LEU A 61 26.32 -4.66 -18.82
N PHE A 62 27.29 -5.47 -18.40
CA PHE A 62 27.04 -6.83 -17.94
C PHE A 62 26.02 -6.86 -16.79
N ALA A 63 26.17 -6.00 -15.78
CA ALA A 63 25.22 -5.90 -14.67
C ALA A 63 23.82 -5.50 -15.15
N GLY A 64 23.71 -4.53 -16.07
CA GLY A 64 22.45 -4.12 -16.67
C GLY A 64 21.72 -5.26 -17.41
N VAL A 65 22.46 -6.03 -18.21
CA VAL A 65 21.92 -7.23 -18.89
C VAL A 65 21.51 -8.29 -17.86
N LEU A 66 22.36 -8.57 -16.87
CA LEU A 66 22.07 -9.52 -15.80
C LEU A 66 20.77 -9.17 -15.08
N TYR A 67 20.63 -7.93 -14.62
CA TYR A 67 19.42 -7.46 -13.94
C TYR A 67 18.19 -7.56 -14.84
N THR A 68 18.30 -7.20 -16.12
CA THR A 68 17.22 -7.33 -17.10
C THR A 68 16.81 -8.79 -17.30
N LEU A 69 17.76 -9.72 -17.40
CA LEU A 69 17.46 -11.14 -17.53
C LEU A 69 16.77 -11.70 -16.28
N THR A 70 17.18 -11.28 -15.08
CA THR A 70 16.54 -11.73 -13.83
C THR A 70 15.11 -11.23 -13.69
N THR A 71 14.78 -10.03 -14.19
CA THR A 71 13.41 -9.49 -14.12
C THR A 71 12.44 -10.21 -15.06
N LEU A 72 12.92 -10.88 -16.12
CA LEU A 72 12.08 -11.72 -16.99
C LEU A 72 11.42 -12.89 -16.25
N TYR A 73 12.02 -13.36 -15.15
CA TYR A 73 11.45 -14.41 -14.29
C TYR A 73 10.40 -13.88 -13.30
N GLY A 74 10.10 -12.58 -13.34
CA GLY A 74 9.11 -11.91 -12.51
C GLY A 74 9.45 -11.95 -11.01
N VAL A 75 8.43 -11.69 -10.18
CA VAL A 75 8.57 -11.53 -8.73
C VAL A 75 9.16 -12.78 -8.05
N LYS A 76 8.79 -13.99 -8.49
CA LYS A 76 9.33 -15.24 -7.94
C LYS A 76 10.81 -15.44 -8.24
N GLY A 77 11.27 -14.98 -9.40
CA GLY A 77 12.70 -14.99 -9.74
C GLY A 77 13.48 -14.00 -8.88
N LEU A 78 12.95 -12.78 -8.73
CA LEU A 78 13.55 -11.74 -7.89
C LEU A 78 13.63 -12.16 -6.42
N GLU A 79 12.60 -12.80 -5.87
CA GLU A 79 12.58 -13.27 -4.48
C GLU A 79 13.71 -14.26 -4.18
N LYS A 80 13.98 -15.21 -5.08
CA LYS A 80 15.04 -16.22 -4.92
C LYS A 80 16.44 -15.60 -4.82
N VAL A 81 16.66 -14.48 -5.49
CA VAL A 81 17.94 -13.76 -5.44
C VAL A 81 17.95 -12.79 -4.25
N ALA A 82 16.86 -12.04 -4.06
CA ALA A 82 16.79 -10.99 -3.05
C ALA A 82 16.90 -11.53 -1.61
N VAL A 83 16.25 -12.64 -1.28
CA VAL A 83 16.22 -13.15 0.10
C VAL A 83 17.62 -13.51 0.62
N PRO A 84 18.43 -14.33 -0.08
CA PRO A 84 19.82 -14.59 0.34
C PRO A 84 20.67 -13.32 0.38
N SER A 85 20.54 -12.44 -0.63
CA SER A 85 21.30 -11.19 -0.69
C SER A 85 20.99 -10.26 0.49
N THR A 86 19.73 -10.16 0.91
CA THR A 86 19.33 -9.38 2.09
C THR A 86 19.93 -9.94 3.38
N VAL A 87 19.96 -11.27 3.55
CA VAL A 87 20.57 -11.91 4.71
C VAL A 87 22.07 -11.60 4.76
N VAL A 88 22.78 -11.78 3.64
CA VAL A 88 24.21 -11.46 3.56
C VAL A 88 24.46 -9.98 3.85
N LEU A 89 23.68 -9.09 3.25
CA LEU A 89 23.80 -7.65 3.47
C LEU A 89 23.57 -7.27 4.94
N ALA A 90 22.59 -7.88 5.61
CA ALA A 90 22.34 -7.65 7.04
C ALA A 90 23.53 -8.10 7.89
N LEU A 91 24.07 -9.29 7.62
CA LEU A 91 25.25 -9.81 8.35
C LEU A 91 26.48 -8.93 8.14
N VAL A 92 26.76 -8.54 6.90
CA VAL A 92 27.87 -7.64 6.57
C VAL A 92 27.66 -6.27 7.22
N GLY A 93 26.44 -5.73 7.23
CA GLY A 93 26.12 -4.47 7.88
C GLY A 93 26.33 -4.51 9.40
N ILE A 94 25.90 -5.58 10.06
CA ILE A 94 26.12 -5.80 11.49
C ILE A 94 27.62 -5.90 11.79
N TYR A 95 28.34 -6.70 10.99
CA TYR A 95 29.79 -6.86 11.12
C TYR A 95 30.52 -5.53 10.90
N ALA A 96 30.17 -4.78 9.86
CA ALA A 96 30.75 -3.47 9.58
C ALA A 96 30.46 -2.48 10.71
N GLY A 97 29.26 -2.48 11.28
CA GLY A 97 28.91 -1.66 12.43
C GLY A 97 29.79 -1.98 13.64
N TRP A 98 29.89 -3.26 13.99
CA TRP A 98 30.76 -3.73 15.07
C TRP A 98 32.23 -3.35 14.81
N PHE A 99 32.74 -3.63 13.61
CA PHE A 99 34.13 -3.36 13.21
C PHE A 99 34.49 -1.88 13.29
N ASN A 100 33.59 -0.99 12.86
CA ASN A 100 33.83 0.46 12.94
C ASN A 100 33.80 0.97 14.38
N VAL A 101 32.92 0.44 15.24
CA VAL A 101 32.86 0.79 16.66
C VAL A 101 34.11 0.29 17.40
N ASP A 102 34.55 -0.92 17.12
CA ASP A 102 35.79 -1.49 17.67
C ASP A 102 37.01 -0.66 17.25
N LYS A 103 37.12 -0.32 15.96
CA LYS A 103 38.19 0.55 15.43
C LYS A 103 38.18 1.96 16.01
N ALA A 104 37.01 2.48 16.36
CA ALA A 104 36.88 3.77 17.02
C ALA A 104 37.32 3.74 18.50
N GLY A 105 37.51 2.56 19.11
CA GLY A 105 37.82 2.42 20.54
C GLY A 105 36.58 2.28 21.43
N GLY A 106 35.45 1.85 20.86
CA GLY A 106 34.17 1.67 21.55
C GLY A 106 33.14 2.74 21.22
N TRP A 107 31.92 2.55 21.73
CA TRP A 107 30.76 3.38 21.39
C TRP A 107 30.93 4.86 21.72
N GLN A 108 31.60 5.18 22.82
CA GLN A 108 31.78 6.57 23.26
C GLN A 108 32.67 7.35 22.28
N ALA A 109 33.82 6.79 21.93
CA ALA A 109 34.73 7.39 20.95
C ALA A 109 34.11 7.45 19.54
N PHE A 110 33.34 6.44 19.14
CA PHE A 110 32.58 6.47 17.89
C PHE A 110 31.58 7.63 17.84
N LEU A 111 30.82 7.86 18.91
CA LEU A 111 29.85 8.96 19.00
C LEU A 111 30.53 10.33 18.99
N GLU A 112 31.67 10.47 19.64
CA GLU A 112 32.47 11.70 19.59
C GLU A 112 32.98 11.99 18.18
N LEU A 113 33.54 10.99 17.49
CA LEU A 113 33.95 11.10 16.09
C LEU A 113 32.77 11.49 15.18
N SER A 114 31.59 10.90 15.39
CA SER A 114 30.38 11.25 14.65
C SER A 114 29.99 12.71 14.88
N LYS A 115 30.09 13.21 16.12
CA LYS A 115 29.78 14.61 16.46
C LYS A 115 30.76 15.57 15.79
N THR A 116 32.05 15.25 15.78
CA THR A 116 33.08 16.03 15.08
C THR A 116 32.89 15.99 13.56
N ALA A 117 32.44 14.86 13.00
CA ALA A 117 32.15 14.76 11.56
C ALA A 117 30.93 15.62 11.19
N SER A 118 29.86 15.57 11.99
CA SER A 118 28.64 16.34 11.72
C SER A 118 28.84 17.85 11.81
N THR A 119 29.77 18.34 12.63
CA THR A 119 30.06 19.79 12.70
C THR A 119 30.78 20.32 11.46
N LYS A 120 31.44 19.46 10.67
CA LYS A 120 32.11 19.86 9.41
C LYS A 120 31.13 20.09 8.26
N GLN A 121 29.95 19.49 8.33
CA GLN A 121 28.87 19.63 7.36
C GLN A 121 27.54 19.78 8.10
N PRO A 122 27.29 20.94 8.73
CA PRO A 122 26.06 21.16 9.45
C PRO A 122 24.87 21.13 8.48
N LEU A 123 23.88 20.31 8.80
CA LEU A 123 22.60 20.23 8.10
C LEU A 123 21.57 21.01 8.91
N SER A 124 20.72 21.80 8.24
CA SER A 124 19.52 22.29 8.89
C SER A 124 18.55 21.13 9.12
N ASP A 125 17.70 21.25 10.14
CA ASP A 125 16.65 20.25 10.40
C ASP A 125 15.76 20.04 9.17
N THR A 126 15.46 21.11 8.44
CA THR A 126 14.67 21.07 7.21
C THR A 126 15.38 20.30 6.10
N ASP A 127 16.68 20.48 5.91
CA ASP A 127 17.44 19.75 4.90
C ASP A 127 17.56 18.26 5.25
N ALA A 128 17.78 17.96 6.53
CA ALA A 128 17.78 16.58 7.01
C ALA A 128 16.44 15.88 6.74
N ILE A 129 15.32 16.54 7.01
CA ILE A 129 13.98 16.04 6.70
C ILE A 129 13.80 15.84 5.19
N ASN A 130 14.16 16.84 4.39
CA ASN A 130 13.99 16.80 2.93
C ASN A 130 14.79 15.68 2.27
N ILE A 131 16.06 15.49 2.66
CA ILE A 131 16.91 14.42 2.13
C ILE A 131 16.29 13.06 2.41
N VAL A 132 15.77 12.86 3.63
CA VAL A 132 15.19 11.56 3.98
C VAL A 132 13.84 11.34 3.28
N ILE A 133 12.94 12.33 3.21
CA ILE A 133 11.68 12.22 2.46
C ILE A 133 11.94 12.00 0.97
N GLY A 134 12.85 12.78 0.37
CA GLY A 134 13.19 12.69 -1.04
C GLY A 134 13.74 11.31 -1.42
N SER A 135 14.52 10.69 -0.54
CA SER A 135 15.13 9.38 -0.81
C SER A 135 14.13 8.21 -0.90
N TRP A 136 12.90 8.34 -0.37
CA TRP A 136 11.90 7.26 -0.38
C TRP A 136 10.51 7.65 -0.88
N VAL A 137 10.28 8.91 -1.28
CA VAL A 137 8.98 9.37 -1.83
C VAL A 137 8.49 8.48 -2.98
N VAL A 138 9.42 8.03 -3.83
CA VAL A 138 9.13 7.15 -4.95
C VAL A 138 8.59 5.80 -4.49
N GLY A 139 9.21 5.21 -3.46
CA GLY A 139 8.77 3.94 -2.87
C GLY A 139 7.33 4.01 -2.34
N GLY A 140 6.96 5.13 -1.73
CA GLY A 140 5.58 5.37 -1.30
C GLY A 140 4.61 5.48 -2.48
N VAL A 141 5.01 6.21 -3.53
CA VAL A 141 4.20 6.41 -4.74
C VAL A 141 4.01 5.12 -5.54
N VAL A 142 5.00 4.21 -5.54
CA VAL A 142 4.93 2.89 -6.20
C VAL A 142 4.50 1.75 -5.26
N MET A 143 4.03 2.06 -4.05
CA MET A 143 3.70 1.05 -3.03
C MET A 143 2.58 0.07 -3.48
N ALA A 144 1.75 0.49 -4.44
CA ALA A 144 0.73 -0.38 -5.02
C ALA A 144 1.33 -1.58 -5.76
N GLU A 145 2.56 -1.49 -6.27
CA GLU A 145 3.24 -2.60 -6.94
C GLU A 145 3.46 -3.80 -6.02
N TYR A 146 3.73 -3.54 -4.73
CA TYR A 146 3.97 -4.56 -3.72
C TYR A 146 2.69 -4.93 -2.96
N THR A 147 1.95 -3.93 -2.49
CA THR A 147 0.78 -4.15 -1.63
C THR A 147 -0.38 -4.82 -2.34
N ARG A 148 -0.47 -4.76 -3.68
CA ARG A 148 -1.48 -5.49 -4.46
C ARG A 148 -1.40 -7.00 -4.29
N PHE A 149 -0.23 -7.52 -3.93
CA PHE A 149 -0.02 -8.96 -3.74
C PHE A 149 -0.22 -9.42 -2.28
N ALA A 150 -0.47 -8.50 -1.35
CA ALA A 150 -0.66 -8.89 0.04
C ALA A 150 -2.00 -9.62 0.23
N ARG A 151 -1.99 -10.81 0.84
CA ARG A 151 -3.22 -11.57 1.13
C ARG A 151 -4.02 -10.99 2.31
N LYS A 152 -3.34 -10.45 3.32
CA LYS A 152 -3.95 -9.89 4.55
C LYS A 152 -3.64 -8.40 4.68
N ALA A 153 -4.60 -7.63 5.24
CA ALA A 153 -4.47 -6.18 5.40
C ALA A 153 -3.28 -5.81 6.27
N TRP A 154 -3.11 -6.54 7.36
CA TRP A 154 -1.96 -6.34 8.24
C TRP A 154 -0.63 -6.62 7.53
N VAL A 155 -0.57 -7.51 6.54
CA VAL A 155 0.68 -7.72 5.75
C VAL A 155 0.95 -6.51 4.86
N ALA A 156 -0.09 -5.99 4.21
CA ALA A 156 0.00 -4.80 3.36
C ALA A 156 0.37 -3.53 4.14
N ILE A 157 0.03 -3.48 5.44
CA ILE A 157 0.31 -2.36 6.33
C ILE A 157 1.62 -2.59 7.07
N ALA A 158 1.71 -3.67 7.84
CA ALA A 158 2.81 -3.94 8.76
C ALA A 158 4.13 -4.22 8.05
N ILE A 159 4.19 -4.89 6.90
CA ILE A 159 5.48 -5.12 6.25
C ILE A 159 6.07 -3.80 5.71
N PRO A 160 5.35 -3.00 4.90
CA PRO A 160 5.84 -1.68 4.53
C PRO A 160 6.10 -0.79 5.75
N PHE A 161 5.22 -0.84 6.76
CA PHE A 161 5.39 -0.06 7.98
C PHE A 161 6.64 -0.46 8.75
N VAL A 162 6.87 -1.75 9.04
CA VAL A 162 8.04 -2.26 9.77
C VAL A 162 9.31 -2.06 8.95
N VAL A 163 9.30 -2.36 7.64
CA VAL A 163 10.47 -2.19 6.78
C VAL A 163 10.87 -0.71 6.67
N VAL A 164 9.89 0.20 6.55
CA VAL A 164 10.16 1.65 6.56
C VAL A 164 10.59 2.12 7.96
N SER A 165 9.92 1.66 9.02
CA SER A 165 10.18 2.09 10.41
C SER A 165 11.51 1.60 10.98
N CYS A 166 11.87 0.35 10.71
CA CYS A 166 13.07 -0.29 11.28
C CYS A 166 14.33 0.03 10.48
N SER A 167 14.23 0.64 9.30
CA SER A 167 15.39 1.24 8.67
C SER A 167 15.74 2.54 9.43
N GLY A 168 16.87 2.53 10.14
CA GLY A 168 17.18 3.44 11.25
C GLY A 168 17.08 4.96 11.00
N SER A 169 16.95 5.41 9.75
CA SER A 169 16.75 6.83 9.40
C SER A 169 15.29 7.28 9.25
N LYS A 170 14.29 6.38 9.33
CA LYS A 170 12.96 6.61 8.73
C LYS A 170 11.74 6.51 9.64
N LEU A 171 11.90 6.00 10.86
CA LEU A 171 10.91 6.23 11.94
C LEU A 171 10.68 7.75 12.10
N LEU A 172 11.75 8.55 11.98
CA LEU A 172 11.77 10.00 12.16
C LEU A 172 11.10 10.82 11.03
N THR A 173 10.81 10.25 9.86
CA THR A 173 10.50 11.07 8.65
C THR A 173 9.28 10.62 7.88
N TYR A 174 8.87 9.36 7.98
CA TYR A 174 7.59 8.92 7.43
C TYR A 174 6.51 8.89 8.49
N ILE A 175 6.87 8.48 9.70
CA ILE A 175 5.92 8.34 10.78
C ILE A 175 5.76 9.67 11.51
N LEU A 176 6.82 10.44 11.75
CA LEU A 176 6.67 11.70 12.48
C LEU A 176 5.82 12.78 11.77
N PRO A 177 5.86 12.97 10.44
CA PRO A 177 4.96 13.92 9.77
C PRO A 177 3.51 13.44 9.68
N ILE A 178 3.28 12.12 9.60
CA ILE A 178 1.93 11.52 9.58
C ILE A 178 1.37 11.38 11.02
N TYR A 179 2.27 11.33 12.01
CA TYR A 179 1.99 11.23 13.44
C TYR A 179 2.78 12.31 14.19
N PRO A 180 2.37 13.59 14.10
CA PRO A 180 3.04 14.73 14.76
C PRO A 180 3.25 14.52 16.26
N SER A 181 2.42 13.67 16.84
CA SER A 181 2.45 13.27 18.23
C SER A 181 3.52 12.21 18.50
N LEU A 182 3.68 11.18 17.66
CA LEU A 182 4.83 10.28 17.80
C LEU A 182 6.15 11.02 17.59
N ALA A 183 6.14 12.05 16.72
CA ALA A 183 7.27 12.94 16.47
C ALA A 183 7.75 13.62 17.73
N LEU A 184 6.78 14.23 18.40
CA LEU A 184 6.98 14.90 19.66
C LEU A 184 7.45 13.90 20.73
N THR A 185 7.00 12.63 20.71
CA THR A 185 7.40 11.62 21.72
C THR A 185 8.86 11.25 21.55
N LEU A 186 9.27 11.02 20.30
CA LEU A 186 10.64 10.64 19.97
C LEU A 186 11.60 11.81 20.18
N ALA A 187 11.18 13.03 19.84
CA ALA A 187 11.95 14.25 20.10
C ALA A 187 12.15 14.49 21.61
N VAL A 188 11.13 14.25 22.43
CA VAL A 188 11.23 14.27 23.91
C VAL A 188 12.17 13.19 24.41
N TRP A 189 12.07 11.97 23.88
CA TRP A 189 12.90 10.84 24.30
C TRP A 189 14.38 11.02 23.92
N LEU A 190 14.66 11.62 22.77
CA LEU A 190 16.03 11.85 22.26
C LEU A 190 16.64 13.16 22.78
N GLY A 191 15.84 14.21 23.00
CA GLY A 191 16.32 15.57 23.28
C GLY A 191 15.95 16.14 24.66
N GLY A 192 15.04 15.52 25.41
CA GLY A 192 14.68 15.91 26.79
C GLY A 192 13.83 17.18 26.94
N GLU A 193 13.60 17.98 25.90
CA GLU A 193 12.84 19.25 25.99
C GLU A 193 11.89 19.48 24.80
N VAL A 194 10.76 20.15 25.04
CA VAL A 194 9.85 20.66 23.98
C VAL A 194 9.33 22.04 24.34
N CYS A 195 9.12 22.87 23.32
CA CYS A 195 8.38 24.13 23.43
C CYS A 195 6.95 23.92 24.01
N PRO A 196 6.60 24.53 25.15
CA PRO A 196 5.28 24.39 25.79
C PRO A 196 4.08 24.82 24.93
N ARG A 197 4.33 25.68 23.94
CA ARG A 197 3.29 26.19 23.02
C ARG A 197 2.91 25.16 21.95
N CYS A 198 3.86 24.33 21.50
CA CYS A 198 3.63 23.27 20.52
C CYS A 198 2.79 22.11 21.09
N GLU A 199 3.01 21.77 22.37
CA GLU A 199 2.20 20.79 23.10
C GLU A 199 0.72 21.20 23.09
N LYS A 200 0.41 22.44 23.50
CA LYS A 200 -0.97 22.93 23.59
C LYS A 200 -1.70 22.96 22.23
N ILE A 201 -1.01 23.35 21.16
CA ILE A 201 -1.59 23.44 19.81
C ILE A 201 -1.90 22.05 19.25
N GLY A 202 -0.99 21.08 19.41
CA GLY A 202 -1.21 19.70 18.95
C GLY A 202 -2.38 19.02 19.66
N TRP A 203 -2.52 19.23 20.98
CA TRP A 203 -3.64 18.71 21.76
C TRP A 203 -4.98 19.36 21.38
N GLY A 204 -5.01 20.67 21.10
CA GLY A 204 -6.21 21.36 20.65
C GLY A 204 -6.74 20.80 19.32
N PHE A 205 -5.85 20.55 18.36
CA PHE A 205 -6.23 19.99 17.06
C PHE A 205 -6.77 18.55 17.17
N ALA A 206 -6.14 17.73 18.02
CA ALA A 206 -6.59 16.36 18.27
C ALA A 206 -7.99 16.31 18.93
N LEU A 207 -8.23 17.15 19.94
CA LEU A 207 -9.50 17.20 20.65
C LEU A 207 -10.66 17.76 19.80
N ILE A 208 -10.41 18.75 18.95
CA ILE A 208 -11.41 19.28 18.01
C ILE A 208 -11.75 18.23 16.95
N SER A 209 -10.74 17.55 16.41
CA SER A 209 -10.92 16.49 15.42
C SER A 209 -11.67 15.28 15.98
N LEU A 210 -11.46 14.95 17.26
CA LEU A 210 -12.12 13.85 17.98
C LEU A 210 -13.53 14.19 18.49
N GLY A 211 -13.70 15.36 19.09
CA GLY A 211 -14.90 15.75 19.83
C GLY A 211 -15.97 16.44 18.98
N VAL A 212 -15.58 17.13 17.90
CA VAL A 212 -16.51 17.93 17.08
C VAL A 212 -16.75 17.26 15.73
N LEU A 213 -15.69 16.88 15.02
CA LEU A 213 -15.81 16.33 13.66
C LEU A 213 -16.51 14.96 13.60
N GLY A 214 -16.23 14.05 14.53
CA GLY A 214 -16.86 12.72 14.57
C GLY A 214 -18.39 12.75 14.74
N PRO A 215 -18.92 13.37 15.82
CA PRO A 215 -20.36 13.51 16.04
C PRO A 215 -21.04 14.36 14.96
N MET A 216 -20.38 15.41 14.46
CA MET A 216 -20.90 16.24 13.37
C MET A 216 -21.08 15.44 12.08
N LEU A 217 -20.09 14.60 11.71
CA LEU A 217 -20.19 13.69 10.56
C LEU A 217 -21.34 12.68 10.73
N TRP A 218 -21.56 12.15 11.93
CA TRP A 218 -22.68 11.26 12.22
C TRP A 218 -24.04 11.96 12.04
N CYS A 219 -24.16 13.23 12.44
CA CYS A 219 -25.40 13.98 12.29
C CYS A 219 -25.79 14.26 10.82
N VAL A 220 -24.82 14.31 9.89
CA VAL A 220 -25.09 14.52 8.46
C VAL A 220 -26.03 13.45 7.88
N ARG A 221 -26.03 12.22 8.43
CA ARG A 221 -26.92 11.13 8.00
C ARG A 221 -28.40 11.43 8.10
N TYR A 222 -28.77 12.32 9.01
CA TYR A 222 -30.18 12.67 9.28
C TYR A 222 -30.66 13.83 8.40
N VAL A 223 -29.74 14.52 7.73
CA VAL A 223 -30.01 15.69 6.90
C VAL A 223 -29.85 15.36 5.41
N TRP A 224 -29.01 14.37 5.08
CA TRP A 224 -28.72 13.96 3.71
C TRP A 224 -28.75 12.42 3.62
N SER A 225 -29.76 11.89 2.92
CA SER A 225 -30.00 10.44 2.80
C SER A 225 -28.82 9.68 2.18
N GLU A 226 -28.12 10.29 1.24
CA GLU A 226 -26.91 9.73 0.61
C GLU A 226 -25.71 9.77 1.56
N ALA A 227 -25.65 10.74 2.48
CA ALA A 227 -24.62 10.82 3.51
C ALA A 227 -24.80 9.78 4.63
N ALA A 228 -26.00 9.21 4.79
CA ALA A 228 -26.22 8.13 5.75
C ALA A 228 -25.37 6.90 5.45
N GLU A 229 -25.11 6.64 4.17
CA GLU A 229 -24.24 5.56 3.73
C GLU A 229 -22.74 5.87 3.97
N VAL A 230 -22.38 7.16 3.97
CA VAL A 230 -21.00 7.70 4.12
C VAL A 230 -20.54 7.80 5.58
N THR A 231 -21.47 7.83 6.54
CA THR A 231 -21.10 7.93 7.96
C THR A 231 -20.34 6.70 8.45
N PRO A 232 -19.18 6.85 9.14
CA PRO A 232 -18.40 5.72 9.66
C PRO A 232 -19.25 4.76 10.50
N SER A 233 -18.84 3.48 10.61
CA SER A 233 -19.64 2.48 11.32
C SER A 233 -19.99 2.92 12.76
N PRO A 234 -21.18 2.54 13.27
CA PRO A 234 -21.56 2.84 14.66
C PRO A 234 -20.48 2.40 15.65
N GLY A 235 -19.86 1.24 15.43
CA GLY A 235 -18.78 0.72 16.28
C GLY A 235 -17.51 1.57 16.25
N TYR A 236 -17.07 2.04 15.08
CA TYR A 236 -15.92 2.94 14.97
C TYR A 236 -16.18 4.27 15.68
N LEU A 237 -17.37 4.87 15.50
CA LEU A 237 -17.73 6.12 16.16
C LEU A 237 -17.83 5.96 17.67
N LEU A 238 -18.45 4.89 18.15
CA LEU A 238 -18.54 4.59 19.57
C LEU A 238 -17.14 4.38 20.17
N GLY A 239 -16.25 3.68 19.45
CA GLY A 239 -14.85 3.53 19.82
C GLY A 239 -14.08 4.85 19.85
N ALA A 240 -14.24 5.70 18.82
CA ALA A 240 -13.60 7.01 18.74
C ALA A 240 -14.11 7.98 19.82
N THR A 241 -15.42 7.97 20.11
CA THR A 241 -16.03 8.78 21.17
C THR A 241 -15.64 8.29 22.56
N LEU A 242 -15.63 6.97 22.81
CA LEU A 242 -15.12 6.42 24.07
C LEU A 242 -13.64 6.76 24.27
N LEU A 243 -12.84 6.67 23.21
CA LEU A 243 -11.45 7.08 23.23
C LEU A 243 -11.31 8.58 23.53
N ALA A 244 -12.14 9.44 22.95
CA ALA A 244 -12.18 10.88 23.25
C ALA A 244 -12.55 11.16 24.71
N ILE A 245 -13.52 10.43 25.28
CA ILE A 245 -13.91 10.55 26.70
C ILE A 245 -12.77 10.09 27.61
N ILE A 246 -12.16 8.94 27.31
CA ILE A 246 -10.97 8.43 28.02
C ILE A 246 -9.83 9.44 27.94
N LEU A 247 -9.63 10.09 26.79
CA LEU A 247 -8.61 11.12 26.61
C LEU A 247 -8.83 12.33 27.51
N VAL A 248 -10.06 12.82 27.61
CA VAL A 248 -10.41 13.95 28.51
C VAL A 248 -10.21 13.56 29.97
N LEU A 249 -10.59 12.34 30.36
CA LEU A 249 -10.46 11.84 31.73
C LEU A 249 -8.99 11.59 32.13
N VAL A 250 -8.21 10.93 31.27
CA VAL A 250 -6.78 10.68 31.50
C VAL A 250 -5.97 11.98 31.47
N TRP A 251 -6.38 12.94 30.62
CA TRP A 251 -5.81 14.29 30.61
C TRP A 251 -6.02 14.99 31.97
N GLY A 252 -7.23 14.90 32.53
CA GLY A 252 -7.55 15.46 33.85
C GLY A 252 -6.81 14.77 35.01
N ILE A 253 -6.61 13.45 34.95
CA ILE A 253 -6.12 12.65 36.08
C ILE A 253 -4.59 12.49 36.09
N LYS A 254 -3.95 12.28 34.93
CA LYS A 254 -2.54 11.83 34.86
C LYS A 254 -1.58 12.84 34.22
N ILE A 255 -2.09 13.68 33.31
CA ILE A 255 -1.28 14.56 32.45
C ILE A 255 -0.96 15.92 33.11
N ARG A 256 -1.63 16.28 34.21
CA ARG A 256 -1.29 17.47 35.00
C ARG A 256 0.03 17.33 35.79
N LYS A 257 0.52 16.10 36.00
CA LYS A 257 1.72 15.79 36.81
C LYS A 257 3.06 15.79 36.06
N GLY A 258 3.09 16.26 34.81
CA GLY A 258 4.33 16.66 34.15
C GLY A 258 5.13 15.57 33.40
N ASP A 259 4.71 14.31 33.41
CA ASP A 259 5.42 13.25 32.66
C ASP A 259 5.14 13.35 31.15
N MET A 260 6.08 13.98 30.46
CA MET A 260 6.00 14.36 29.05
C MET A 260 6.00 13.15 28.11
N LEU A 261 6.80 12.12 28.41
CA LEU A 261 6.92 10.92 27.58
C LEU A 261 5.61 10.13 27.56
N ALA A 262 4.94 10.02 28.72
CA ALA A 262 3.63 9.39 28.81
C ALA A 262 2.59 10.15 27.97
N LYS A 263 2.48 11.48 28.13
CA LYS A 263 1.52 12.30 27.37
C LYS A 263 1.62 12.07 25.87
N VAL A 264 2.83 12.05 25.37
CA VAL A 264 3.07 12.14 23.95
C VAL A 264 2.95 10.75 23.28
N GLY A 265 3.38 9.68 23.97
CA GLY A 265 3.10 8.30 23.55
C GLY A 265 1.60 7.98 23.49
N TRP A 266 0.80 8.58 24.39
CA TRP A 266 -0.66 8.43 24.38
C TRP A 266 -1.33 9.08 23.15
N VAL A 267 -0.93 10.29 22.76
CA VAL A 267 -1.48 10.95 21.55
C VAL A 267 -1.10 10.17 20.29
N ALA A 268 0.13 9.63 20.23
CA ALA A 268 0.56 8.79 19.13
C ALA A 268 -0.32 7.54 18.98
N GLY A 269 -0.63 6.85 20.09
CA GLY A 269 -1.52 5.69 20.09
C GLY A 269 -2.94 6.01 19.60
N VAL A 270 -3.47 7.18 19.98
CA VAL A 270 -4.79 7.67 19.53
C VAL A 270 -4.80 7.96 18.04
N ALA A 271 -3.82 8.69 17.54
CA ALA A 271 -3.72 9.04 16.12
C ALA A 271 -3.60 7.78 15.25
N ILE A 272 -2.82 6.79 15.70
CA ILE A 272 -2.72 5.47 15.05
C ILE A 272 -4.08 4.77 15.02
N PHE A 273 -4.82 4.74 16.14
CA PHE A 273 -6.12 4.08 16.21
C PHE A 273 -7.16 4.72 15.26
N LEU A 274 -7.26 6.05 15.28
CA LEU A 274 -8.20 6.79 14.41
C LEU A 274 -7.86 6.62 12.94
N TRP A 275 -6.58 6.72 12.57
CA TRP A 275 -6.16 6.58 11.18
C TRP A 275 -6.37 5.16 10.64
N HIS A 276 -6.05 4.13 11.44
CA HIS A 276 -6.26 2.74 11.05
C HIS A 276 -7.74 2.39 11.01
N GLY A 277 -8.56 2.94 11.92
CA GLY A 277 -10.00 2.77 11.88
C GLY A 277 -10.64 3.49 10.68
N ALA A 278 -10.21 4.72 10.35
CA ALA A 278 -10.62 5.40 9.12
C ALA A 278 -10.21 4.61 7.87
N SER A 279 -9.01 4.04 7.86
CA SER A 279 -8.53 3.16 6.77
C SER A 279 -9.34 1.87 6.65
N TRP A 280 -9.91 1.37 7.75
CA TRP A 280 -10.80 0.21 7.76
C TRP A 280 -12.17 0.54 7.14
N GLU A 281 -12.68 1.74 7.38
CA GLU A 281 -13.95 2.23 6.80
C GLU A 281 -13.82 2.62 5.32
N MET A 282 -12.60 2.73 4.78
CA MET A 282 -12.39 3.07 3.36
C MET A 282 -13.04 2.08 2.39
N GLU A 283 -13.21 0.81 2.75
CA GLU A 283 -13.92 -0.17 1.88
C GLU A 283 -15.38 0.26 1.66
N ARG A 284 -16.05 0.77 2.71
CA ARG A 284 -17.42 1.28 2.65
C ARG A 284 -17.52 2.64 1.96
N ILE A 285 -16.58 3.55 2.23
CA ILE A 285 -16.55 4.89 1.63
C ILE A 285 -16.22 4.83 0.12
N ASN A 286 -15.31 3.95 -0.28
CA ASN A 286 -14.86 3.81 -1.67
C ASN A 286 -15.94 3.20 -2.58
N ASP A 287 -16.77 2.29 -2.07
CA ASP A 287 -17.90 1.73 -2.82
C ASP A 287 -18.97 2.80 -3.17
N LEU A 288 -19.01 3.91 -2.42
CA LEU A 288 -19.99 5.00 -2.58
C LEU A 288 -19.53 6.11 -3.54
N LEU A 289 -18.22 6.31 -3.70
CA LEU A 289 -17.67 7.31 -4.64
C LEU A 289 -17.83 6.90 -6.11
N GLY A 290 -18.43 5.73 -6.39
CA GLY A 290 -18.64 5.20 -7.74
C GLY A 290 -17.34 4.93 -8.50
N ARG A 291 -16.18 5.05 -7.84
CA ARG A 291 -14.86 4.90 -8.42
C ARG A 291 -14.16 3.70 -7.80
N GLN A 292 -13.92 2.72 -8.66
CA GLN A 292 -13.10 1.54 -8.42
C GLN A 292 -13.37 0.81 -7.10
N ALA A 293 -14.50 0.12 -7.08
CA ALA A 293 -14.76 -0.87 -6.06
C ALA A 293 -13.71 -1.98 -6.07
N SER A 294 -13.19 -2.25 -4.89
CA SER A 294 -12.38 -3.43 -4.61
C SER A 294 -13.15 -4.68 -5.06
N VAL A 295 -12.52 -5.56 -5.83
CA VAL A 295 -13.11 -6.86 -6.19
C VAL A 295 -12.92 -7.91 -5.08
N ARG A 296 -12.34 -7.52 -3.95
CA ARG A 296 -11.92 -8.42 -2.88
C ARG A 296 -13.09 -8.94 -2.05
N SER A 297 -14.09 -8.11 -1.80
CA SER A 297 -15.36 -8.51 -1.18
C SER A 297 -16.09 -9.53 -2.05
N LEU A 298 -16.13 -9.29 -3.36
CA LEU A 298 -16.69 -10.22 -4.34
C LEU A 298 -15.86 -11.51 -4.45
N ALA A 299 -14.53 -11.42 -4.39
CA ALA A 299 -13.65 -12.58 -4.38
C ALA A 299 -13.90 -13.49 -3.16
N ARG A 300 -14.11 -12.92 -1.97
CA ARG A 300 -14.50 -13.69 -0.77
C ARG A 300 -15.85 -14.40 -0.95
N LEU A 301 -16.80 -13.78 -1.65
CA LEU A 301 -18.07 -14.43 -1.98
C LEU A 301 -17.85 -15.60 -2.94
N VAL A 302 -17.03 -15.42 -3.98
CA VAL A 302 -16.66 -16.51 -4.92
C VAL A 302 -15.96 -17.66 -4.18
N GLU A 303 -15.05 -17.36 -3.25
CA GLU A 303 -14.41 -18.36 -2.40
C GLU A 303 -15.42 -19.09 -1.49
N LYS A 304 -16.44 -18.40 -0.99
CA LYS A 304 -17.50 -19.02 -0.19
C LYS A 304 -18.43 -19.88 -1.04
N HIS A 305 -18.75 -19.44 -2.26
CA HIS A 305 -19.70 -20.11 -3.14
C HIS A 305 -19.11 -21.33 -3.87
N GLN A 306 -17.78 -21.36 -4.05
CA GLN A 306 -17.05 -22.41 -4.75
C GLN A 306 -17.68 -22.81 -6.11
N PRO A 307 -17.95 -21.86 -7.03
CA PRO A 307 -18.56 -22.19 -8.33
C PRO A 307 -17.61 -23.02 -9.21
N GLU A 308 -18.09 -23.76 -10.19
CA GLU A 308 -17.25 -24.59 -11.06
C GLU A 308 -16.39 -23.72 -12.00
N ARG A 309 -16.94 -22.60 -12.47
CA ARG A 309 -16.24 -21.64 -13.33
C ARG A 309 -16.35 -20.22 -12.77
N VAL A 310 -15.24 -19.50 -12.82
CA VAL A 310 -15.15 -18.08 -12.47
C VAL A 310 -14.81 -17.29 -13.72
N PHE A 311 -15.46 -16.15 -13.97
CA PHE A 311 -15.16 -15.32 -15.13
C PHE A 311 -15.12 -13.82 -14.87
N ILE A 312 -14.51 -13.06 -15.79
CA ILE A 312 -14.59 -11.61 -15.86
C ILE A 312 -15.12 -11.25 -17.24
N TYR A 313 -16.15 -10.39 -17.30
CA TYR A 313 -16.77 -9.95 -18.54
C TYR A 313 -16.97 -8.44 -18.57
N ARG A 314 -16.36 -7.78 -19.56
CA ARG A 314 -16.40 -6.32 -19.81
C ARG A 314 -16.15 -5.51 -18.56
N ALA A 315 -15.20 -5.96 -17.77
CA ALA A 315 -14.84 -5.40 -16.49
C ALA A 315 -13.32 -5.49 -16.29
N ARG A 316 -12.69 -4.37 -15.93
CA ARG A 316 -11.26 -4.35 -15.56
C ARG A 316 -11.05 -4.83 -14.12
N ALA A 317 -11.42 -6.10 -13.89
CA ALA A 317 -11.47 -6.76 -12.59
C ALA A 317 -10.35 -7.81 -12.41
N ALA A 318 -9.18 -7.61 -13.03
CA ALA A 318 -8.06 -8.56 -12.99
C ALA A 318 -7.61 -8.92 -11.56
N GLY A 319 -7.89 -8.06 -10.58
CA GLY A 319 -7.70 -8.34 -9.17
C GLY A 319 -8.43 -9.58 -8.64
N LEU A 320 -9.46 -10.06 -9.33
CA LEU A 320 -10.21 -11.26 -8.97
C LEU A 320 -9.34 -12.52 -9.11
N LEU A 321 -8.50 -12.60 -10.15
CA LEU A 321 -7.53 -13.69 -10.36
C LEU A 321 -6.65 -13.86 -9.12
N PHE A 322 -6.16 -12.74 -8.61
CA PHE A 322 -5.26 -12.73 -7.46
C PHE A 322 -5.98 -12.97 -6.14
N SER A 323 -7.17 -12.38 -5.99
CA SER A 323 -7.90 -12.39 -4.72
C SER A 323 -8.65 -13.68 -4.45
N ALA A 324 -9.11 -14.37 -5.50
CA ALA A 324 -9.83 -15.64 -5.37
C ALA A 324 -8.93 -16.87 -5.49
N ASP A 325 -7.67 -16.72 -5.96
CA ASP A 325 -6.72 -17.83 -6.20
C ASP A 325 -7.29 -18.92 -7.12
N ARG A 326 -8.03 -18.51 -8.15
CA ARG A 326 -8.71 -19.40 -9.09
C ARG A 326 -8.39 -19.05 -10.54
N LYS A 327 -8.46 -20.07 -11.40
CA LYS A 327 -8.41 -19.88 -12.85
C LYS A 327 -9.69 -19.15 -13.28
N VAL A 328 -9.52 -17.98 -13.88
CA VAL A 328 -10.63 -17.13 -14.34
C VAL A 328 -10.70 -17.17 -15.85
N TRP A 329 -11.91 -17.35 -16.37
CA TRP A 329 -12.24 -17.20 -17.78
C TRP A 329 -12.34 -15.71 -18.11
N THR A 330 -11.80 -15.28 -19.24
CA THR A 330 -11.79 -13.86 -19.59
C THR A 330 -12.26 -13.64 -21.02
N ASN A 331 -12.95 -12.52 -21.24
CA ASN A 331 -13.32 -12.13 -22.59
C ASN A 331 -12.10 -11.64 -23.37
N ARG A 332 -11.99 -12.03 -24.64
CA ARG A 332 -10.83 -11.70 -25.47
C ARG A 332 -10.65 -10.21 -25.71
N ALA A 333 -11.74 -9.45 -25.81
CA ALA A 333 -11.71 -8.00 -25.99
C ALA A 333 -11.25 -7.26 -24.73
N ASP A 334 -11.37 -7.87 -23.55
CA ASP A 334 -10.93 -7.28 -22.27
C ASP A 334 -9.52 -7.70 -21.85
N ALA A 335 -8.98 -8.73 -22.49
CA ALA A 335 -7.61 -9.16 -22.28
C ALA A 335 -6.68 -8.20 -23.05
N ASP A 336 -6.02 -7.28 -22.35
CA ASP A 336 -4.86 -6.56 -22.89
C ASP A 336 -3.71 -7.57 -23.11
N VAL A 337 -3.82 -8.37 -24.18
CA VAL A 337 -2.85 -9.43 -24.51
C VAL A 337 -1.61 -8.79 -25.12
N VAL A 338 -0.68 -8.40 -24.26
CA VAL A 338 0.64 -7.87 -24.67
C VAL A 338 1.63 -9.01 -24.97
N VAL A 339 1.38 -10.21 -24.45
CA VAL A 339 2.22 -11.41 -24.62
C VAL A 339 1.34 -12.58 -25.06
N GLU A 340 1.83 -13.40 -25.98
CA GLU A 340 1.04 -14.53 -26.50
C GLU A 340 0.67 -15.51 -25.37
N PRO A 341 -0.64 -15.79 -25.18
CA PRO A 341 -1.10 -16.60 -24.06
C PRO A 341 -0.73 -18.07 -24.26
N SER A 342 -0.38 -18.75 -23.16
CA SER A 342 -0.14 -20.20 -23.16
C SER A 342 -1.36 -20.98 -23.66
N SER A 343 -1.16 -22.20 -24.18
CA SER A 343 -2.25 -23.06 -24.68
C SER A 343 -3.37 -23.25 -23.64
N GLU A 344 -3.00 -23.39 -22.37
CA GLU A 344 -3.94 -23.50 -21.26
C GLU A 344 -4.76 -22.21 -21.05
N THR A 345 -4.16 -21.05 -21.27
CA THR A 345 -4.82 -19.75 -21.14
C THR A 345 -5.73 -19.47 -22.34
N LYS A 346 -5.30 -19.87 -23.54
CA LYS A 346 -6.13 -19.79 -24.76
C LYS A 346 -7.45 -20.56 -24.60
N GLY A 347 -7.43 -21.70 -23.90
CA GLY A 347 -8.63 -22.49 -23.60
C GLY A 347 -9.61 -21.86 -22.60
N ARG A 348 -9.29 -20.70 -22.01
CA ARG A 348 -10.15 -19.97 -21.06
C ARG A 348 -10.68 -18.65 -21.62
N PHE A 349 -10.48 -18.39 -22.90
CA PHE A 349 -11.13 -17.28 -23.57
C PHE A 349 -12.56 -17.64 -23.97
N PHE A 350 -13.45 -16.67 -23.84
CA PHE A 350 -14.83 -16.78 -24.29
C PHE A 350 -15.27 -15.45 -24.92
N GLU A 351 -16.26 -15.49 -25.80
CA GLU A 351 -16.79 -14.28 -26.44
C GLU A 351 -18.11 -13.85 -25.80
N LYS A 352 -18.98 -14.81 -25.50
CA LYS A 352 -20.31 -14.54 -24.93
C LYS A 352 -20.50 -15.27 -23.60
N PRO A 353 -21.12 -14.64 -22.58
CA PRO A 353 -21.32 -15.26 -21.26
C PRO A 353 -22.06 -16.60 -21.31
N LYS A 354 -22.96 -16.81 -22.29
CA LYS A 354 -23.68 -18.07 -22.46
C LYS A 354 -22.76 -19.28 -22.68
N GLN A 355 -21.62 -19.11 -23.36
CA GLN A 355 -20.65 -20.18 -23.62
C GLN A 355 -20.06 -20.76 -22.33
N LEU A 356 -19.98 -19.94 -21.27
CA LEU A 356 -19.45 -20.39 -19.99
C LEU A 356 -20.35 -21.39 -19.27
N ARG A 357 -21.62 -21.47 -19.67
CA ARG A 357 -22.62 -22.40 -19.12
C ARG A 357 -22.64 -23.73 -19.87
N GLU A 358 -22.05 -23.79 -21.07
CA GLU A 358 -22.01 -24.98 -21.89
C GLU A 358 -21.08 -26.06 -21.30
N GLY A 359 -21.53 -27.30 -21.33
CA GLY A 359 -20.79 -28.44 -20.78
C GLY A 359 -20.78 -28.49 -19.24
N LEU A 360 -21.69 -27.77 -18.59
CA LEU A 360 -21.94 -27.86 -17.16
C LEU A 360 -23.35 -28.42 -16.92
N ASN A 361 -23.50 -29.24 -15.89
CA ASN A 361 -24.80 -29.79 -15.48
C ASN A 361 -25.67 -28.70 -14.84
N SER A 362 -26.98 -28.90 -14.84
CA SER A 362 -27.98 -27.95 -14.32
C SER A 362 -27.75 -27.49 -12.87
N GLY A 363 -27.04 -28.28 -12.05
CA GLY A 363 -26.66 -27.92 -10.67
C GLY A 363 -25.30 -27.21 -10.52
N GLN A 364 -24.47 -27.18 -11.56
CA GLN A 364 -23.15 -26.58 -11.54
C GLN A 364 -23.24 -25.08 -11.78
N ARG A 365 -22.50 -24.30 -10.99
CA ARG A 365 -22.55 -22.85 -10.92
C ARG A 365 -21.42 -22.22 -11.73
N VAL A 366 -21.75 -21.11 -12.35
CA VAL A 366 -20.81 -20.21 -13.01
C VAL A 366 -20.98 -18.85 -12.39
N GLU A 367 -19.91 -18.27 -11.83
CA GLU A 367 -19.95 -16.91 -11.30
C GLU A 367 -18.94 -16.02 -11.99
N GLY A 368 -19.26 -14.74 -12.11
CA GLY A 368 -18.32 -13.80 -12.68
C GLY A 368 -18.60 -12.35 -12.34
N ILE A 369 -17.60 -11.51 -12.59
CA ILE A 369 -17.69 -10.08 -12.36
C ILE A 369 -17.96 -9.36 -13.68
N THR A 370 -18.96 -8.49 -13.67
CA THR A 370 -19.26 -7.55 -14.76
C THR A 370 -19.62 -6.17 -14.21
N LEU A 371 -19.75 -5.17 -15.09
CA LEU A 371 -20.19 -3.83 -14.71
C LEU A 371 -21.72 -3.73 -14.72
N ARG A 372 -22.27 -2.86 -13.87
CA ARG A 372 -23.73 -2.69 -13.72
C ARG A 372 -24.45 -2.35 -15.02
N HIS A 373 -23.87 -1.50 -15.86
CA HIS A 373 -24.45 -1.14 -17.16
C HIS A 373 -24.40 -2.32 -18.14
N VAL A 374 -23.26 -3.03 -18.21
CA VAL A 374 -23.11 -4.24 -19.04
C VAL A 374 -24.13 -5.31 -18.64
N PHE A 375 -24.34 -5.53 -17.35
CA PHE A 375 -25.35 -6.48 -16.89
C PHE A 375 -26.76 -6.14 -17.41
N ARG A 376 -27.13 -4.86 -17.42
CA ARG A 376 -28.44 -4.42 -17.91
C ARG A 376 -28.60 -4.58 -19.42
N GLU A 377 -27.52 -4.43 -20.17
CA GLU A 377 -27.55 -4.44 -21.64
C GLU A 377 -27.37 -5.85 -22.23
N GLU A 378 -26.57 -6.71 -21.59
CA GLU A 378 -26.08 -7.94 -22.21
C GLU A 378 -26.46 -9.23 -21.47
N PHE A 379 -27.03 -9.15 -20.26
CA PHE A 379 -27.44 -10.32 -19.49
C PHE A 379 -28.95 -10.39 -19.33
N ASP A 380 -29.50 -11.61 -19.47
CA ASP A 380 -30.90 -11.90 -19.16
C ASP A 380 -31.05 -12.16 -17.65
N SER A 381 -31.87 -11.35 -16.98
CA SER A 381 -32.14 -11.44 -15.54
C SER A 381 -32.88 -12.72 -15.14
N LYS A 382 -33.46 -13.46 -16.09
CA LYS A 382 -34.03 -14.80 -15.84
C LYS A 382 -32.97 -15.89 -15.80
N GLU A 383 -31.85 -15.69 -16.50
CA GLU A 383 -30.77 -16.66 -16.61
C GLU A 383 -29.63 -16.39 -15.61
N TRP A 384 -29.50 -15.14 -15.15
CA TRP A 384 -28.40 -14.68 -14.30
C TRP A 384 -28.90 -13.92 -13.08
N GLU A 385 -28.48 -14.36 -11.90
CA GLU A 385 -28.78 -13.71 -10.62
C GLU A 385 -27.61 -12.86 -10.13
N VAL A 386 -27.90 -11.72 -9.48
CA VAL A 386 -26.88 -10.90 -8.83
C VAL A 386 -26.69 -11.41 -7.41
N THR A 387 -25.49 -11.89 -7.09
CA THR A 387 -25.16 -12.48 -5.78
C THR A 387 -24.31 -11.58 -4.90
N GLY A 388 -23.74 -10.53 -5.47
CA GLY A 388 -22.95 -9.55 -4.73
C GLY A 388 -22.73 -8.27 -5.53
N ARG A 389 -22.39 -7.20 -4.81
CA ARG A 389 -22.08 -5.90 -5.40
C ARG A 389 -20.91 -5.26 -4.67
N ALA A 390 -20.04 -4.61 -5.42
CA ALA A 390 -19.03 -3.70 -4.92
C ALA A 390 -18.96 -2.52 -5.90
N GLY A 391 -19.41 -1.33 -5.49
CA GLY A 391 -19.58 -0.16 -6.36
C GLY A 391 -20.33 -0.47 -7.68
N GLU A 392 -19.63 -0.30 -8.81
CA GLU A 392 -20.14 -0.60 -10.17
C GLU A 392 -19.95 -2.06 -10.61
N PHE A 393 -19.18 -2.85 -9.86
CA PHE A 393 -19.02 -4.28 -10.11
C PHE A 393 -20.19 -5.06 -9.53
N LEU A 394 -20.75 -5.95 -10.35
CA LEU A 394 -21.72 -6.96 -9.94
C LEU A 394 -21.04 -8.33 -9.99
N LEU A 395 -21.22 -9.11 -8.93
CA LEU A 395 -20.99 -10.55 -8.96
C LEU A 395 -22.29 -11.21 -9.39
N ILE A 396 -22.24 -11.88 -10.54
CA ILE A 396 -23.40 -12.53 -11.15
C ILE A 396 -23.19 -14.04 -11.16
N ARG A 397 -24.28 -14.79 -11.00
CA ARG A 397 -24.29 -16.26 -11.03
C ARG A 397 -25.25 -16.75 -12.10
N GLY A 398 -24.81 -17.75 -12.84
CA GLY A 398 -25.65 -18.58 -13.71
C GLY A 398 -25.41 -20.06 -13.41
N TYR A 399 -26.20 -20.91 -14.05
CA TYR A 399 -26.14 -22.37 -13.88
C TYR A 399 -25.88 -23.05 -15.21
N GLY A 400 -25.29 -24.25 -15.20
CA GLY A 400 -25.13 -25.07 -16.40
C GLY A 400 -26.46 -25.28 -17.13
N VAL A 401 -26.39 -25.49 -18.44
CA VAL A 401 -27.55 -25.83 -19.26
C VAL A 401 -27.37 -27.27 -19.70
N GLU A 402 -28.22 -28.17 -19.21
CA GLU A 402 -28.31 -29.53 -19.75
C GLU A 402 -28.54 -29.45 -21.25
N LYS A 403 -27.75 -30.22 -22.01
CA LYS A 403 -27.95 -30.38 -23.45
C LYS A 403 -29.10 -31.33 -23.72
#